data_AF-A0AAW5IDP0-F1
#
_entry.id   AF-A0AAW5IDP0-F1
#
_cell.length_a   1.000
_cell.length_b   1.000
_cell.length_c   1.000
_cell.angle_alpha   90.00
_cell.angle_beta   90.00
_cell.angle_gamma   90.00
#
_symmetry.space_group_name_H-M   'P 1'
#
loop_
_entity.id
_entity.type
_entity.pdbx_description
1 polymer ?
#
loop_
_entity_poly.entity_id
_entity_poly.type
_entity_poly.pdbx_seq_one_letter_code
_entity_poly.pdbx_strand_id
1 'polypeptide(L)'
;SKEAVETNKDIEQLLLSIQKAFDVLVEKRTDFEAKDVKEALQGSVKTQTTLLSFVDEHISELSTHEGIDMSKSSVWTYRKIRKNLAEFIGEKYRLTDLAFGQLTEPFISDFHHYLLDEKGFSSGTITIYVSLFKKMCRIAFERGLCKNLLFAHYRVGTPRVTTPKALSMSDFIKIRDVELPEDKPRLSVSRDLFLFACYAGTAF
;
A
#
# COMPACT_ATOMS: atom_id res chain seq x y z
N SER A 1 34.05 2.83 12.48
CA SER A 1 32.61 2.82 12.84
C SER A 1 31.80 2.54 11.58
N LYS A 2 30.76 1.70 11.65
CA LYS A 2 29.87 1.45 10.49
C LYS A 2 29.19 2.74 10.00
N GLU A 3 28.84 3.63 10.92
CA GLU A 3 28.24 4.94 10.62
C GLU A 3 29.11 5.83 9.74
N ALA A 4 30.43 5.83 9.96
CA ALA A 4 31.36 6.62 9.15
C ALA A 4 31.47 6.10 7.71
N VAL A 5 31.37 4.77 7.52
CA VAL A 5 31.38 4.16 6.18
C VAL A 5 30.10 4.50 5.42
N GLU A 6 28.96 4.47 6.11
CA GLU A 6 27.66 4.78 5.54
C GLU A 6 27.55 6.28 5.20
N THR A 7 28.01 7.15 6.09
CA THR A 7 28.08 8.60 5.86
C THR A 7 28.98 8.95 4.66
N ASN A 8 30.15 8.30 4.53
CA ASN A 8 31.03 8.53 3.39
C ASN A 8 30.38 8.10 2.07
N LYS A 9 29.65 6.98 2.08
CA LYS A 9 28.89 6.51 0.91
C LYS A 9 27.81 7.51 0.50
N ASP A 10 27.12 8.11 1.47
CA ASP A 10 26.11 9.14 1.21
C ASP A 10 26.73 10.43 0.65
N ILE A 11 27.90 10.82 1.16
CA ILE A 11 28.67 11.96 0.65
C ILE A 11 29.11 11.70 -0.80
N GLU A 12 29.62 10.51 -1.11
CA GLU A 12 30.01 10.13 -2.47
C GLU A 12 28.81 10.13 -3.43
N GLN A 13 27.66 9.61 -2.99
CA GLN A 13 26.40 9.68 -3.76
C GLN A 13 25.96 11.11 -4.04
N LEU A 14 26.09 12.01 -3.06
CA LEU A 14 25.76 13.41 -3.22
C LEU A 14 26.69 14.10 -4.23
N LEU A 15 28.01 13.86 -4.13
CA LEU A 15 29.01 14.39 -5.07
C LEU A 15 28.73 13.94 -6.51
N LEU A 16 28.41 12.65 -6.70
CA LEU A 16 28.04 12.12 -8.02
C LEU A 16 26.77 12.77 -8.58
N SER A 17 25.82 13.11 -7.72
CA SER A 17 24.57 13.75 -8.12
C SER A 17 24.77 15.21 -8.52
N ILE A 18 25.64 15.93 -7.79
CA ILE A 18 26.07 17.29 -8.13
C ILE A 18 26.81 17.28 -9.47
N GLN A 19 27.73 16.35 -9.69
CA GLN A 19 28.47 16.22 -10.95
C GLN A 19 27.54 16.00 -12.13
N LYS A 20 26.55 15.11 -12.01
CA LYS A 20 25.55 14.89 -13.06
C LYS A 20 24.72 16.14 -13.37
N ALA A 21 24.28 16.87 -12.34
CA ALA A 21 23.53 18.12 -12.52
C ALA A 21 24.39 19.17 -13.25
N PHE A 22 25.67 19.23 -12.94
CA PHE A 22 26.64 20.07 -13.63
C PHE A 22 26.83 19.66 -15.09
N ASP A 23 27.07 18.36 -15.37
CA ASP A 23 27.30 17.85 -16.72
C ASP A 23 26.10 18.12 -17.66
N VAL A 24 24.87 17.98 -17.16
CA VAL A 24 23.64 18.32 -17.91
C VAL A 24 23.59 19.79 -18.30
N LEU A 25 24.08 20.69 -17.44
CA LEU A 25 24.12 22.13 -17.73
C LEU A 25 25.25 22.46 -18.72
N VAL A 26 26.38 21.77 -18.63
CA VAL A 26 27.48 21.88 -19.61
C VAL A 26 27.05 21.43 -21.00
N GLU A 27 26.31 20.32 -21.12
CA GLU A 27 25.80 19.80 -22.39
C GLU A 27 24.86 20.78 -23.11
N LYS A 28 24.13 21.61 -22.36
CA LYS A 28 23.22 22.63 -22.92
C LYS A 28 23.94 23.79 -23.60
N ARG A 29 25.28 23.88 -23.50
CA ARG A 29 26.14 24.92 -24.12
C ARG A 29 25.66 26.36 -23.88
N THR A 30 25.18 26.62 -22.67
CA THR A 30 24.80 27.96 -22.20
C THR A 30 25.57 28.27 -20.93
N ASP A 31 25.92 29.54 -20.72
CA ASP A 31 26.54 29.97 -19.46
C ASP A 31 25.57 29.73 -18.30
N PHE A 32 26.08 29.24 -17.17
CA PHE A 32 25.30 28.97 -15.97
C PHE A 32 26.11 29.29 -14.69
N GLU A 33 25.40 29.56 -13.61
CA GLU A 33 25.93 29.87 -12.30
C GLU A 33 25.74 28.70 -11.31
N ALA A 34 26.40 28.77 -10.15
CA ALA A 34 26.26 27.76 -9.10
C ALA A 34 24.80 27.58 -8.61
N LYS A 35 23.99 28.66 -8.68
CA LYS A 35 22.55 28.60 -8.36
C LYS A 35 21.80 27.67 -9.32
N ASP A 36 22.19 27.65 -10.60
CA ASP A 36 21.53 26.83 -11.62
C ASP A 36 21.90 25.35 -11.45
N VAL A 37 23.13 25.05 -11.01
CA VAL A 37 23.53 23.69 -10.62
C VAL A 37 22.71 23.21 -9.41
N LYS A 38 22.53 24.09 -8.41
CA LYS A 38 21.67 23.81 -7.25
C LYS A 38 20.21 23.60 -7.67
N GLU A 39 19.69 24.43 -8.57
CA GLU A 39 18.31 24.31 -9.07
C GLU A 39 18.12 23.08 -9.96
N ALA A 40 19.09 22.69 -10.77
CA ALA A 40 19.06 21.46 -11.55
C ALA A 40 19.14 20.21 -10.65
N LEU A 41 19.98 20.25 -9.61
CA LEU A 41 20.04 19.22 -8.58
C LEU A 41 18.70 19.12 -7.82
N GLN A 42 18.19 20.24 -7.31
CA GLN A 42 16.93 20.30 -6.57
C GLN A 42 15.70 20.04 -7.46
N GLY A 43 15.77 20.41 -8.74
CA GLY A 43 14.77 20.13 -9.77
C GLY A 43 14.73 18.65 -10.12
N SER A 44 15.90 17.99 -10.16
CA SER A 44 16.01 16.53 -10.29
C SER A 44 15.49 15.78 -9.06
N VAL A 45 15.54 16.40 -7.88
CA VAL A 45 14.89 15.90 -6.66
C VAL A 45 13.38 16.15 -6.69
N LYS A 46 12.91 17.29 -7.24
CA LYS A 46 11.48 17.59 -7.45
C LYS A 46 10.83 16.72 -8.55
N THR A 47 11.58 16.15 -9.48
CA THR A 47 11.07 15.23 -10.52
C THR A 47 11.07 13.76 -10.08
N GLN A 48 11.62 13.43 -8.92
CA GLN A 48 11.57 12.07 -8.40
C GLN A 48 10.18 11.81 -7.80
N THR A 49 9.32 11.12 -8.54
CA THR A 49 8.00 10.70 -8.05
C THR A 49 8.15 9.96 -6.72
N THR A 50 7.45 10.46 -5.70
CA THR A 50 7.44 9.86 -4.37
C THR A 50 6.42 8.73 -4.28
N LEU A 51 6.57 7.88 -3.26
CA LEU A 51 5.75 6.71 -3.06
C LEU A 51 4.30 7.09 -2.83
N LEU A 52 4.01 7.99 -1.89
CA LEU A 52 2.62 8.34 -1.58
C LEU A 52 1.98 9.13 -2.73
N SER A 53 2.73 10.01 -3.39
CA SER A 53 2.25 10.69 -4.60
C SER A 53 1.86 9.70 -5.71
N PHE A 54 2.69 8.69 -5.97
CA PHE A 54 2.36 7.65 -6.93
C PHE A 54 1.13 6.83 -6.51
N VAL A 55 1.01 6.49 -5.22
CA VAL A 55 -0.15 5.75 -4.72
C VAL A 55 -1.42 6.57 -4.87
N ASP A 56 -1.38 7.88 -4.62
CA ASP A 56 -2.52 8.79 -4.80
C ASP A 56 -2.94 8.90 -6.27
N GLU A 57 -1.98 8.98 -7.21
CA GLU A 57 -2.23 8.93 -8.65
C GLU A 57 -2.85 7.59 -9.06
N HIS A 58 -2.28 6.47 -8.62
CA HIS A 58 -2.79 5.14 -8.93
C HIS A 58 -4.21 4.91 -8.38
N ILE A 59 -4.53 5.41 -7.19
CA ILE A 59 -5.89 5.38 -6.65
C ILE A 59 -6.84 6.21 -7.50
N SER A 60 -6.39 7.37 -7.99
CA SER A 60 -7.20 8.25 -8.84
C SER A 60 -7.54 7.56 -10.17
N GLU A 61 -6.58 6.89 -10.79
CA GLU A 61 -6.80 6.05 -11.97
C GLU A 61 -7.78 4.91 -11.67
N LEU A 62 -7.60 4.17 -10.57
CA LEU A 62 -8.52 3.08 -10.22
C LEU A 62 -9.95 3.58 -9.94
N SER A 63 -10.08 4.83 -9.50
CA SER A 63 -11.38 5.45 -9.20
C SER A 63 -12.16 5.80 -10.48
N THR A 64 -11.50 6.03 -11.62
CA THR A 64 -12.22 6.27 -12.90
C THR A 64 -12.89 5.00 -13.43
N HIS A 65 -12.40 3.85 -13.01
CA HIS A 65 -12.90 2.51 -13.34
C HIS A 65 -13.89 1.96 -12.29
N GLU A 66 -14.23 2.75 -11.27
CA GLU A 66 -15.14 2.34 -10.20
C GLU A 66 -16.55 2.09 -10.73
N GLY A 67 -17.06 0.86 -10.57
CA GLY A 67 -18.36 0.44 -11.07
C GLY A 67 -18.36 -0.11 -12.51
N ILE A 68 -17.20 -0.14 -13.17
CA ILE A 68 -17.02 -0.79 -14.48
C ILE A 68 -16.35 -2.15 -14.26
N ASP A 69 -15.05 -2.14 -14.02
CA ASP A 69 -14.21 -3.32 -13.76
C ASP A 69 -13.52 -3.26 -12.39
N MET A 70 -13.70 -2.16 -11.65
CA MET A 70 -13.21 -2.02 -10.28
C MET A 70 -14.35 -1.86 -9.28
N SER A 71 -14.35 -2.66 -8.21
CA SER A 71 -15.33 -2.53 -7.13
C SER A 71 -15.00 -1.36 -6.20
N LYS A 72 -16.03 -0.72 -5.60
CA LYS A 72 -15.84 0.31 -4.58
C LYS A 72 -14.98 -0.17 -3.41
N SER A 73 -15.20 -1.42 -3.00
CA SER A 73 -14.46 -2.08 -1.91
C SER A 73 -12.97 -2.22 -2.25
N SER A 74 -12.65 -2.52 -3.52
CA SER A 74 -11.27 -2.58 -4.00
C SER A 74 -10.59 -1.22 -3.89
N VAL A 75 -11.19 -0.16 -4.43
CA VAL A 75 -10.61 1.21 -4.37
C VAL A 75 -10.45 1.67 -2.92
N TRP A 76 -11.44 1.38 -2.07
CA TRP A 76 -11.36 1.66 -0.63
C TRP A 76 -10.20 0.94 0.06
N THR A 77 -9.89 -0.29 -0.35
CA THR A 77 -8.72 -1.04 0.15
C THR A 77 -7.41 -0.34 -0.20
N TYR A 78 -7.25 0.17 -1.44
CA TYR A 78 -6.06 0.96 -1.79
C TYR A 78 -5.95 2.24 -0.97
N ARG A 79 -7.06 2.97 -0.74
CA ARG A 79 -7.08 4.16 0.13
C ARG A 79 -6.65 3.82 1.57
N LYS A 80 -7.05 2.66 2.10
CA LYS A 80 -6.58 2.18 3.40
C LYS A 80 -5.08 1.86 3.41
N ILE A 81 -4.57 1.20 2.37
CA ILE A 81 -3.13 0.93 2.25
C ILE A 81 -2.35 2.25 2.24
N ARG A 82 -2.78 3.23 1.43
CA ARG A 82 -2.20 4.57 1.39
C ARG A 82 -2.16 5.18 2.79
N LYS A 83 -3.28 5.21 3.51
CA LYS A 83 -3.34 5.78 4.86
C LYS A 83 -2.30 5.11 5.80
N ASN A 84 -2.26 3.78 5.81
CA ASN A 84 -1.32 3.04 6.66
C ASN A 84 0.14 3.24 6.24
N LEU A 85 0.43 3.37 4.94
CA LEU A 85 1.77 3.72 4.46
C LEU A 85 2.20 5.10 4.95
N ALA A 86 1.31 6.10 4.89
CA ALA A 86 1.61 7.44 5.35
C ALA A 86 1.88 7.49 6.86
N GLU A 87 1.06 6.79 7.66
CA GLU A 87 1.28 6.67 9.11
C GLU A 87 2.59 5.93 9.42
N PHE A 88 2.86 4.81 8.75
CA PHE A 88 4.11 4.06 8.89
C PHE A 88 5.34 4.90 8.55
N ILE A 89 5.30 5.65 7.44
CA ILE A 89 6.41 6.51 7.02
C ILE A 89 6.64 7.64 8.04
N GLY A 90 5.57 8.27 8.51
CA GLY A 90 5.63 9.31 9.52
C GLY A 90 6.17 8.83 10.86
N GLU A 91 5.72 7.67 11.33
CA GLU A 91 6.12 7.12 12.64
C GLU A 91 7.53 6.53 12.61
N LYS A 92 7.87 5.73 11.59
CA LYS A 92 9.15 5.03 11.52
C LYS A 92 10.29 5.90 10.98
N TYR A 93 10.04 6.64 9.90
CA TYR A 93 11.07 7.40 9.19
C TYR A 93 11.04 8.89 9.53
N ARG A 94 10.00 9.40 10.22
CA ARG A 94 9.79 10.82 10.53
C ARG A 94 9.79 11.71 9.28
N LEU A 95 9.29 11.15 8.19
CA LEU A 95 9.15 11.82 6.90
C LEU A 95 7.67 11.90 6.52
N THR A 96 7.34 12.83 5.64
CA THR A 96 5.99 12.93 5.07
C THR A 96 5.79 11.98 3.89
N ASP A 97 6.87 11.62 3.19
CA ASP A 97 6.87 10.72 2.04
C ASP A 97 8.29 10.17 1.80
N LEU A 98 8.43 9.22 0.88
CA LEU A 98 9.69 8.61 0.46
C LEU A 98 9.76 8.56 -1.08
N ALA A 99 10.91 8.89 -1.65
CA ALA A 99 11.19 8.57 -3.05
C ALA A 99 11.34 7.05 -3.23
N PHE A 100 11.00 6.51 -4.40
CA PHE A 100 11.16 5.08 -4.68
C PHE A 100 12.60 4.58 -4.49
N GLY A 101 13.60 5.43 -4.75
CA GLY A 101 15.01 5.11 -4.54
C GLY A 101 15.42 4.94 -3.07
N GLN A 102 14.59 5.42 -2.13
CA GLN A 102 14.82 5.30 -0.69
C GLN A 102 14.20 4.02 -0.10
N LEU A 103 13.42 3.28 -0.90
CA LEU A 103 12.81 2.02 -0.47
C LEU A 103 13.87 0.91 -0.46
N THR A 104 14.28 0.51 0.73
CA THR A 104 15.22 -0.59 0.96
C THR A 104 14.48 -1.91 1.11
N GLU A 105 15.16 -3.04 0.92
CA GLU A 105 14.55 -4.36 1.01
C GLU A 105 13.84 -4.65 2.36
N PRO A 106 14.35 -4.18 3.53
CA PRO A 106 13.65 -4.31 4.80
C PRO A 106 12.30 -3.57 4.86
N PHE A 107 12.08 -2.53 4.05
CA PHE A 107 10.89 -1.67 4.12
C PHE A 107 9.59 -2.48 4.11
N ILE A 108 9.47 -3.47 3.22
CA ILE A 108 8.23 -4.27 3.11
C ILE A 108 8.04 -5.21 4.30
N SER A 109 9.13 -5.73 4.87
CA SER A 109 9.06 -6.56 6.06
C SER A 109 8.69 -5.71 7.27
N ASP A 110 9.26 -4.53 7.38
CA ASP A 110 8.94 -3.57 8.43
C ASP A 110 7.49 -3.08 8.36
N PHE A 111 7.00 -2.81 7.14
CA PHE A 111 5.61 -2.45 6.93
C PHE A 111 4.67 -3.60 7.28
N HIS A 112 5.05 -4.86 6.98
CA HIS A 112 4.30 -6.03 7.43
C HIS A 112 4.19 -6.07 8.96
N HIS A 113 5.32 -6.01 9.68
CA HIS A 113 5.31 -6.04 11.15
C HIS A 113 4.53 -4.87 11.73
N TYR A 114 4.65 -3.67 11.15
CA TYR A 114 3.85 -2.51 11.55
C TYR A 114 2.33 -2.77 11.47
N LEU A 115 1.86 -3.38 10.39
CA LEU A 115 0.44 -3.72 10.25
C LEU A 115 -0.01 -4.79 11.26
N LEU A 116 0.88 -5.68 11.67
CA LEU A 116 0.60 -6.74 12.65
C LEU A 116 0.60 -6.19 14.07
N ASP A 117 1.70 -5.57 14.48
CA ASP A 117 2.00 -5.26 15.87
C ASP A 117 1.34 -3.95 16.30
N GLU A 118 1.43 -2.90 15.46
CA GLU A 118 0.92 -1.57 15.79
C GLU A 118 -0.54 -1.37 15.38
N LYS A 119 -0.95 -1.92 14.23
CA LYS A 119 -2.35 -1.82 13.76
C LYS A 119 -3.24 -2.99 14.17
N GLY A 120 -2.66 -4.10 14.65
CA GLY A 120 -3.42 -5.27 15.10
C GLY A 120 -4.24 -5.94 13.98
N PHE A 121 -3.81 -5.82 12.72
CA PHE A 121 -4.56 -6.40 11.61
C PHE A 121 -4.43 -7.93 11.55
N SER A 122 -5.47 -8.58 11.05
CA SER A 122 -5.44 -10.03 10.81
C SER A 122 -4.42 -10.38 9.73
N SER A 123 -3.82 -11.56 9.81
CA SER A 123 -2.85 -12.03 8.79
C SER A 123 -3.44 -12.02 7.39
N GLY A 124 -4.74 -12.30 7.22
CA GLY A 124 -5.42 -12.24 5.92
C GLY A 124 -5.46 -10.81 5.36
N THR A 125 -5.80 -9.83 6.19
CA THR A 125 -5.80 -8.41 5.82
C THR A 125 -4.40 -7.95 5.42
N ILE A 126 -3.40 -8.33 6.22
CA ILE A 126 -2.00 -7.98 5.97
C ILE A 126 -1.51 -8.57 4.64
N THR A 127 -1.81 -9.85 4.36
CA THR A 127 -1.47 -10.46 3.09
C THR A 127 -2.05 -9.68 1.91
N ILE A 128 -3.31 -9.24 2.01
CA ILE A 128 -3.94 -8.41 0.97
C ILE A 128 -3.17 -7.10 0.82
N TYR A 129 -2.90 -6.40 1.92
CA TYR A 129 -2.28 -5.07 1.91
C TYR A 129 -0.87 -5.13 1.32
N VAL A 130 -0.06 -6.08 1.80
CA VAL A 130 1.32 -6.24 1.34
C VAL A 130 1.35 -6.71 -0.13
N SER A 131 0.44 -7.59 -0.55
CA SER A 131 0.36 -8.02 -1.96
C SER A 131 0.00 -6.88 -2.90
N LEU A 132 -0.98 -6.04 -2.53
CA LEU A 132 -1.37 -4.87 -3.31
C LEU A 132 -0.27 -3.81 -3.31
N PHE A 133 0.43 -3.61 -2.18
CA PHE A 133 1.60 -2.74 -2.13
C PHE A 133 2.71 -3.23 -3.08
N LYS A 134 3.05 -4.52 -3.07
CA LYS A 134 3.98 -5.10 -4.06
C LYS A 134 3.53 -4.87 -5.50
N LYS A 135 2.24 -5.03 -5.79
CA LYS A 135 1.67 -4.77 -7.11
C LYS A 135 1.90 -3.32 -7.53
N MET A 136 1.64 -2.36 -6.64
CA MET A 136 1.92 -0.93 -6.88
C MET A 136 3.40 -0.67 -7.16
N CYS A 137 4.32 -1.25 -6.39
CA CYS A 137 5.76 -1.12 -6.65
C CYS A 137 6.19 -1.71 -8.01
N ARG A 138 5.57 -2.83 -8.43
CA ARG A 138 5.80 -3.40 -9.76
C ARG A 138 5.29 -2.48 -10.88
N ILE A 139 4.10 -1.89 -10.72
CA ILE A 139 3.57 -0.92 -11.70
C ILE A 139 4.49 0.31 -11.79
N ALA A 140 4.98 0.81 -10.66
CA ALA A 140 5.95 1.92 -10.65
C ALA A 140 7.24 1.58 -11.41
N PHE A 141 7.73 0.34 -11.28
CA PHE A 141 8.87 -0.15 -12.07
C PHE A 141 8.57 -0.21 -13.56
N GLU A 142 7.41 -0.77 -13.94
CA GLU A 142 6.96 -0.85 -15.34
C GLU A 142 6.78 0.54 -15.98
N ARG A 143 6.45 1.56 -15.17
CA ARG A 143 6.39 2.98 -15.58
C ARG A 143 7.74 3.70 -15.58
N GLY A 144 8.83 3.04 -15.20
CA GLY A 144 10.17 3.64 -15.12
C GLY A 144 10.39 4.61 -13.96
N LEU A 145 9.50 4.63 -12.97
CA LEU A 145 9.60 5.50 -11.78
C LEU A 145 10.65 4.98 -10.78
N CYS A 146 10.98 3.70 -10.86
CA CYS A 146 12.05 3.09 -10.07
C CYS A 146 12.99 2.25 -10.96
N LYS A 147 14.27 2.24 -10.61
CA LYS A 147 15.32 1.57 -11.41
C LYS A 147 15.33 0.05 -11.23
N ASN A 148 14.86 -0.43 -10.08
CA ASN A 148 14.91 -1.82 -9.67
C ASN A 148 13.51 -2.32 -9.33
N LEU A 149 13.23 -3.59 -9.62
CA LEU A 149 11.99 -4.23 -9.21
C LEU A 149 11.98 -4.45 -7.69
N LEU A 150 11.36 -3.53 -6.97
CA LEU A 150 11.30 -3.56 -5.51
C LEU A 150 10.54 -4.80 -5.00
N PHE A 151 11.08 -5.42 -3.95
CA PHE A 151 10.46 -6.52 -3.20
C PHE A 151 10.12 -7.78 -4.01
N ALA A 152 10.73 -8.00 -5.18
CA ALA A 152 10.45 -9.16 -6.03
C ALA A 152 10.54 -10.48 -5.24
N HIS A 153 11.57 -10.62 -4.40
CA HIS A 153 11.87 -11.83 -3.63
C HIS A 153 11.11 -11.95 -2.31
N TYR A 154 10.42 -10.90 -1.86
CA TYR A 154 9.67 -10.94 -0.62
C TYR A 154 8.45 -11.84 -0.74
N ARG A 155 8.36 -12.91 0.04
CA ARG A 155 7.21 -13.81 0.01
C ARG A 155 6.12 -13.30 0.93
N VAL A 156 4.99 -12.89 0.34
CA VAL A 156 3.79 -12.60 1.13
C VAL A 156 3.22 -13.93 1.61
N GLY A 157 3.07 -14.10 2.92
CA GLY A 157 2.50 -15.32 3.48
C GLY A 157 1.12 -15.60 2.90
N THR A 158 0.81 -16.86 2.63
CA THR A 158 -0.55 -17.26 2.31
C THR A 158 -1.40 -17.14 3.57
N PRO A 159 -2.59 -16.53 3.52
CA PRO A 159 -3.49 -16.54 4.65
C PRO A 159 -3.76 -18.01 4.97
N ARG A 160 -3.74 -18.39 6.25
CA ARG A 160 -4.25 -19.71 6.64
C ARG A 160 -5.68 -19.79 6.13
N VAL A 161 -5.92 -20.64 5.13
CA VAL A 161 -7.26 -20.95 4.66
C VAL A 161 -7.92 -21.72 5.80
N THR A 162 -8.60 -21.00 6.69
CA THR A 162 -9.52 -21.63 7.61
C THR A 162 -10.69 -22.13 6.80
N THR A 163 -10.97 -23.43 6.85
CA THR A 163 -12.19 -24.00 6.28
C THR A 163 -13.37 -23.13 6.72
N PRO A 164 -14.14 -22.55 5.79
CA PRO A 164 -15.34 -21.80 6.14
C PRO A 164 -16.17 -22.68 7.06
N LYS A 165 -16.47 -22.20 8.28
CA LYS A 165 -17.30 -22.96 9.21
C LYS A 165 -18.70 -23.02 8.61
N ALA A 166 -19.07 -24.18 8.08
CA ALA A 166 -20.43 -24.43 7.64
C ALA A 166 -21.36 -24.40 8.86
N LEU A 167 -22.54 -23.80 8.70
CA LEU A 167 -23.57 -23.85 9.71
C LEU A 167 -24.06 -25.30 9.85
N SER A 168 -24.02 -25.84 11.07
CA SER A 168 -24.57 -27.17 11.34
C SER A 168 -26.10 -27.13 11.26
N MET A 169 -26.74 -28.25 10.89
CA MET A 169 -28.20 -28.35 10.90
C MET A 169 -28.79 -28.04 12.29
N SER A 170 -28.10 -28.44 13.36
CA SER A 170 -28.51 -28.13 14.73
C SER A 170 -28.48 -26.64 15.03
N ASP A 171 -27.47 -25.91 14.58
CA ASP A 171 -27.37 -24.46 14.80
C ASP A 171 -28.34 -23.69 13.90
N PHE A 172 -28.60 -24.21 12.69
CA PHE A 172 -29.66 -23.70 11.82
C PHE A 172 -31.04 -23.76 12.49
N ILE A 173 -31.39 -24.92 13.09
CA ILE A 173 -32.66 -25.07 13.81
C ILE A 173 -32.75 -24.08 14.98
N LYS A 174 -31.65 -23.89 15.73
CA LYS A 174 -31.60 -22.89 16.81
C LYS A 174 -31.87 -21.47 16.30
N ILE A 175 -31.31 -21.08 15.15
CA ILE A 175 -31.54 -19.76 14.54
C ILE A 175 -32.99 -19.64 14.05
N ARG A 176 -33.57 -20.70 13.49
CA ARG A 176 -34.95 -20.71 13.00
C ARG A 176 -35.95 -20.51 14.13
N ASP A 177 -35.75 -21.23 15.24
CA ASP A 177 -36.72 -21.32 16.33
C ASP A 177 -36.41 -20.34 17.48
N VAL A 178 -35.41 -19.46 17.32
CA VAL A 178 -35.06 -18.47 18.35
C VAL A 178 -36.21 -17.48 18.56
N GLU A 179 -36.63 -17.34 19.81
CA GLU A 179 -37.54 -16.28 20.24
C GLU A 179 -36.76 -14.97 20.34
N LEU A 180 -37.18 -13.98 19.55
CA LEU A 180 -36.53 -12.68 19.48
C LEU A 180 -37.32 -11.64 20.28
N PRO A 181 -36.63 -10.73 20.99
CA PRO A 181 -37.30 -9.67 21.74
C PRO A 181 -38.18 -8.77 20.86
N GLU A 182 -39.41 -8.49 21.30
CA GLU A 182 -40.38 -7.68 20.56
C GLU A 182 -39.91 -6.22 20.35
N ASP A 183 -39.05 -5.71 21.23
CA ASP A 183 -38.45 -4.37 21.13
C ASP A 183 -37.42 -4.25 20.00
N LYS A 184 -37.05 -5.36 19.33
CA LYS A 184 -36.03 -5.41 18.27
C LYS A 184 -36.57 -6.02 16.97
N PRO A 185 -37.55 -5.39 16.30
CA PRO A 185 -38.17 -5.93 15.08
C PRO A 185 -37.18 -6.17 13.94
N ARG A 186 -36.05 -5.45 13.91
CA ARG A 186 -34.97 -5.65 12.94
C ARG A 186 -34.36 -7.05 13.01
N LEU A 187 -34.29 -7.66 14.19
CA LEU A 187 -33.72 -9.01 14.34
C LEU A 187 -34.61 -10.06 13.68
N SER A 188 -35.94 -9.93 13.82
CA SER A 188 -36.90 -10.84 13.17
C SER A 188 -36.77 -10.78 11.66
N VAL A 189 -36.68 -9.57 11.09
CA VAL A 189 -36.45 -9.38 9.66
C VAL A 189 -35.12 -10.00 9.22
N SER A 190 -34.04 -9.81 9.98
CA SER A 190 -32.75 -10.42 9.67
C SER A 190 -32.79 -11.95 9.71
N ARG A 191 -33.47 -12.55 10.70
CA ARG A 191 -33.65 -14.00 10.79
C ARG A 191 -34.45 -14.52 9.60
N ASP A 192 -35.59 -13.91 9.30
CA ASP A 192 -36.48 -14.40 8.26
C ASP A 192 -35.81 -14.31 6.87
N LEU A 193 -35.04 -13.25 6.64
CA LEU A 193 -34.28 -13.07 5.41
C LEU A 193 -33.10 -14.04 5.29
N PHE A 194 -32.41 -14.32 6.41
CA PHE A 194 -31.39 -15.37 6.49
C PHE A 194 -31.98 -16.75 6.18
N LEU A 195 -33.12 -17.10 6.78
CA LEU A 195 -33.82 -18.37 6.53
C LEU A 195 -34.25 -18.47 5.07
N PHE A 196 -34.82 -17.40 4.51
CA PHE A 196 -35.16 -17.34 3.08
C PHE A 196 -33.95 -17.64 2.21
N ALA A 197 -32.80 -16.99 2.46
CA ALA A 197 -31.57 -17.21 1.70
C ALA A 197 -31.06 -18.66 1.82
N CYS A 198 -31.13 -19.27 3.00
CA CYS A 198 -30.78 -20.68 3.19
C CYS A 198 -31.71 -21.63 2.41
N TYR A 199 -33.01 -21.38 2.40
CA TYR A 199 -33.98 -22.22 1.68
C TYR A 199 -33.92 -22.02 0.16
N ALA A 200 -33.67 -20.79 -0.31
CA ALA A 200 -33.62 -20.45 -1.73
C ALA A 200 -32.23 -20.67 -2.36
N GLY A 201 -31.20 -20.92 -1.54
CA GLY A 201 -29.82 -21.10 -2.02
C GLY A 201 -29.20 -19.81 -2.58
N THR A 202 -29.66 -18.64 -2.12
CA THR A 202 -29.16 -17.34 -2.60
C THR A 202 -28.02 -16.84 -1.72
N ALA A 203 -26.98 -16.26 -2.33
CA ALA A 203 -25.97 -15.53 -1.58
C ALA A 203 -26.58 -14.27 -0.96
N PHE A 204 -26.18 -13.97 0.28
CA PHE A 204 -26.60 -12.80 1.05
C PHE A 204 -25.41 -11.86 1.28
#